data_AF-A0A416ZR47-F1
#
_entry.id   AF-A0A416ZR47-F1
#
_cell.length_a   1.000
_cell.length_b   1.000
_cell.length_c   1.000
_cell.angle_alpha   90.00
_cell.angle_beta   90.00
_cell.angle_gamma   90.00
#
_symmetry.space_group_name_H-M   'P 1'
#
loop_
_entity.id
_entity.type
_entity.pdbx_description
1 polymer ?
#
loop_
_entity_poly.entity_id
_entity_poly.type
_entity_poly.pdbx_seq_one_letter_code
_entity_poly.pdbx_strand_id
1 'polypeptide(L)'
;MELPLQKEGELHIRHMYENYRKLEHLYAYAGVQICPCELDEEKCALAFPFVEGESLETRISRHGKEKDFASLKKDYELLYQIIASAKGKKSFVETDAFCEVFGHPALKEGLAAAEISNIDMIPGNLLLDGEKVWVADYEWVFPFAVPIAFIYARSVFLQEAASALTKEEQEELYAIGGISMEEIPVYYHMEECFQEFAAGKGEPNALATFYGKLHRHNYPLSIWEKEKMMYRLCSPKQHRRRENSIMRTASAWMSRR
;
A
#
# COMPACT_ATOMS: atom_id res chain seq x y z
N MET A 1 -1.05 11.19 -21.86
CA MET A 1 -0.78 10.13 -22.86
C MET A 1 0.51 9.45 -22.43
N GLU A 2 0.47 8.15 -22.20
CA GLU A 2 1.63 7.33 -21.87
C GLU A 2 2.10 6.58 -23.11
N LEU A 3 3.42 6.57 -23.33
CA LEU A 3 4.07 5.99 -24.50
C LEU A 3 5.21 5.07 -24.06
N PRO A 4 5.37 3.89 -24.68
CA PRO A 4 6.49 3.01 -24.40
C PRO A 4 7.78 3.62 -24.97
N LEU A 5 8.81 3.75 -24.14
CA LEU A 5 10.14 4.19 -24.58
C LEU A 5 10.91 3.08 -25.29
N GLN A 6 10.56 1.82 -24.99
CA GLN A 6 11.18 0.60 -25.53
C GLN A 6 10.10 -0.46 -25.77
N LYS A 7 10.39 -1.44 -26.60
CA LYS A 7 9.43 -2.46 -27.04
C LYS A 7 8.87 -3.29 -25.89
N GLU A 8 9.68 -3.50 -24.86
CA GLU A 8 9.33 -4.18 -23.62
C GLU A 8 8.23 -3.43 -22.84
N GLY A 9 8.12 -2.11 -23.02
CA GLY A 9 7.07 -1.27 -22.44
C GLY A 9 5.70 -1.40 -23.11
N GLU A 10 5.61 -1.98 -24.30
CA GLU A 10 4.32 -2.20 -24.98
C GLU A 10 3.43 -3.20 -24.21
N LEU A 11 4.05 -4.22 -23.62
CA LEU A 11 3.35 -5.18 -22.75
C LEU A 11 2.81 -4.49 -21.50
N HIS A 12 3.58 -3.58 -20.92
CA HIS A 12 3.17 -2.80 -19.75
C HIS A 12 1.93 -1.94 -20.06
N ILE A 13 1.91 -1.24 -21.20
CA ILE A 13 0.76 -0.46 -21.65
C ILE A 13 -0.51 -1.31 -21.78
N ARG A 14 -0.40 -2.51 -22.38
CA ARG A 14 -1.53 -3.43 -22.51
C ARG A 14 -2.00 -3.94 -21.14
N HIS A 15 -1.07 -4.29 -20.24
CA HIS A 15 -1.42 -4.70 -18.88
C HIS A 15 -2.12 -3.59 -18.09
N MET A 16 -1.70 -2.33 -18.22
CA MET A 16 -2.39 -1.20 -17.59
C MET A 16 -3.83 -1.07 -18.10
N TYR A 17 -4.07 -1.22 -19.41
CA TYR A 17 -5.42 -1.23 -19.96
C TYR A 17 -6.28 -2.37 -19.38
N GLU A 18 -5.71 -3.58 -19.29
CA GLU A 18 -6.41 -4.71 -18.66
C GLU A 18 -6.71 -4.47 -17.18
N ASN A 19 -5.77 -3.87 -16.45
CA ASN A 19 -5.92 -3.51 -15.04
C ASN A 19 -7.09 -2.56 -14.85
N TYR A 20 -7.19 -1.50 -15.68
CA TYR A 20 -8.34 -0.60 -15.70
C TYR A 20 -9.66 -1.39 -15.82
N ARG A 21 -9.76 -2.28 -16.82
CA ARG A 21 -10.98 -3.07 -17.05
C ARG A 21 -11.32 -3.97 -15.86
N LYS A 22 -10.32 -4.64 -15.27
CA LYS A 22 -10.50 -5.53 -14.11
C LYS A 22 -10.99 -4.73 -12.89
N LEU A 23 -10.38 -3.58 -12.61
CA LEU A 23 -10.72 -2.75 -11.46
C LEU A 23 -12.07 -2.03 -11.62
N GLU A 24 -12.43 -1.61 -12.84
CA GLU A 24 -13.72 -0.98 -13.12
C GLU A 24 -14.88 -1.88 -12.66
N HIS A 25 -14.82 -3.17 -12.98
CA HIS A 25 -15.81 -4.15 -12.52
C HIS A 25 -15.80 -4.36 -11.00
N LEU A 26 -14.64 -4.22 -10.36
CA LEU A 26 -14.46 -4.43 -8.92
C LEU A 26 -15.04 -3.31 -8.07
N TYR A 27 -14.98 -2.05 -8.54
CA TYR A 27 -15.31 -0.85 -7.75
C TYR A 27 -16.59 -0.08 -8.18
N ALA A 28 -17.20 -0.38 -9.33
CA ALA A 28 -18.30 0.39 -9.95
C ALA A 28 -19.57 0.67 -9.10
N TYR A 29 -19.72 0.12 -7.89
CA TYR A 29 -20.96 0.21 -7.11
C TYR A 29 -20.83 1.04 -5.83
N ALA A 30 -19.67 1.66 -5.59
CA ALA A 30 -19.34 2.31 -4.33
C ALA A 30 -19.14 3.83 -4.40
N GLY A 31 -19.57 4.49 -5.50
CA GLY A 31 -19.20 5.89 -5.76
C GLY A 31 -17.71 6.08 -6.08
N VAL A 32 -16.97 4.98 -6.17
CA VAL A 32 -15.57 4.89 -6.58
C VAL A 32 -15.53 4.52 -8.06
N GLN A 33 -14.81 5.31 -8.84
CA GLN A 33 -14.62 5.10 -10.28
C GLN A 33 -13.12 4.96 -10.54
N ILE A 34 -12.76 4.01 -11.39
CA ILE A 34 -11.39 3.97 -11.91
C ILE A 34 -11.32 5.00 -13.04
N CYS A 35 -10.27 5.83 -13.04
CA CYS A 35 -10.02 6.77 -14.12
C CYS A 35 -9.96 5.98 -15.43
N PRO A 36 -10.82 6.29 -16.43
CA PRO A 36 -10.85 5.51 -17.65
C PRO A 36 -9.61 5.81 -18.49
N CYS A 37 -9.19 4.83 -19.29
CA CYS A 37 -8.17 5.04 -20.30
C CYS A 37 -8.60 4.46 -21.65
N GLU A 38 -8.07 5.05 -22.72
CA GLU A 38 -8.25 4.61 -24.09
C GLU A 38 -6.92 4.08 -24.64
N LEU A 39 -6.93 2.86 -25.18
CA LEU A 39 -5.76 2.25 -25.82
C LEU A 39 -5.71 2.62 -27.30
N ASP A 40 -4.66 3.31 -27.71
CA ASP A 40 -4.27 3.48 -29.11
C ASP A 40 -3.40 2.28 -29.52
N GLU A 41 -4.00 1.33 -30.24
CA GLU A 41 -3.36 0.09 -30.69
C GLU A 41 -2.21 0.34 -31.68
N GLU A 42 -2.29 1.39 -32.50
CA GLU A 42 -1.27 1.70 -33.51
C GLU A 42 -0.01 2.28 -32.86
N LYS A 43 -0.18 3.14 -31.86
CA LYS A 43 0.93 3.77 -31.13
C LYS A 43 1.35 3.01 -29.88
N CYS A 44 0.61 1.96 -29.53
CA CYS A 44 0.69 1.27 -28.24
C CYS A 44 0.72 2.27 -27.06
N ALA A 45 -0.28 3.14 -26.99
CA ALA A 45 -0.31 4.27 -26.06
C ALA A 45 -1.60 4.30 -25.25
N LEU A 46 -1.55 4.80 -24.01
CA LEU A 46 -2.74 5.09 -23.22
C LEU A 46 -3.04 6.58 -23.18
N ALA A 47 -4.26 6.94 -23.53
CA ALA A 47 -4.82 8.26 -23.31
C ALA A 47 -5.72 8.25 -22.07
N PHE A 48 -5.57 9.26 -21.22
CA PHE A 48 -6.36 9.44 -20.01
C PHE A 48 -7.07 10.79 -20.13
N PRO A 49 -8.38 10.85 -19.83
CA PRO A 49 -9.06 12.13 -19.74
C PRO A 49 -8.52 12.91 -18.55
N PHE A 50 -8.63 14.23 -18.64
CA PHE A 50 -8.46 15.05 -17.46
C PHE A 50 -9.65 14.85 -16.52
N VAL A 51 -9.35 14.59 -15.25
CA VAL A 51 -10.34 14.42 -14.19
C VAL A 51 -10.22 15.61 -13.24
N GLU A 52 -11.35 16.28 -12.99
CA GLU A 52 -11.43 17.35 -11.98
C GLU A 52 -11.49 16.74 -10.57
N GLY A 53 -10.89 17.44 -9.59
CA GLY A 53 -10.97 17.04 -8.18
C GLY A 53 -9.74 17.42 -7.35
N GLU A 54 -9.91 17.50 -6.03
CA GLU A 54 -8.79 17.63 -5.07
C GLU A 54 -8.26 16.22 -4.74
N SER A 55 -6.94 16.01 -4.71
CA SER A 55 -6.41 14.73 -4.23
C SER A 55 -6.64 14.56 -2.73
N LEU A 56 -6.96 13.35 -2.28
CA LEU A 56 -7.10 13.06 -0.85
C LEU A 56 -5.82 13.39 -0.07
N GLU A 57 -4.64 13.23 -0.70
CA GLU A 57 -3.35 13.64 -0.14
C GLU A 57 -3.30 15.15 0.16
N THR A 58 -3.81 16.00 -0.73
CA THR A 58 -3.84 17.45 -0.51
C THR A 58 -4.70 17.79 0.71
N ARG A 59 -5.86 17.12 0.82
CA ARG A 59 -6.78 17.29 1.94
C ARG A 59 -6.18 16.82 3.27
N ILE A 60 -5.55 15.66 3.27
CA ILE A 60 -4.79 15.09 4.41
C ILE A 60 -3.65 16.02 4.83
N SER A 61 -2.86 16.52 3.88
CA SER A 61 -1.74 17.44 4.15
C SER A 61 -2.23 18.73 4.80
N ARG A 62 -3.37 19.26 4.34
CA ARG A 62 -3.99 20.46 4.90
C ARG A 62 -4.42 20.23 6.35
N HIS A 63 -5.21 19.18 6.63
CA HIS A 63 -5.63 18.87 8.01
C HIS A 63 -4.45 18.56 8.94
N GLY A 64 -3.41 17.88 8.43
CA GLY A 64 -2.17 17.63 9.17
C GLY A 64 -1.44 18.92 9.57
N LYS A 65 -1.30 19.89 8.64
CA LYS A 65 -0.68 21.20 8.93
C LYS A 65 -1.50 22.02 9.91
N GLU A 66 -2.82 21.93 9.84
CA GLU A 66 -3.76 22.58 10.76
C GLU A 66 -3.81 21.89 12.14
N LYS A 67 -3.16 20.72 12.29
CA LYS A 67 -3.23 19.86 13.48
C LYS A 67 -4.67 19.48 13.84
N ASP A 68 -5.52 19.35 12.84
CA ASP A 68 -6.92 18.93 13.01
C ASP A 68 -7.03 17.42 12.87
N PHE A 69 -6.74 16.72 13.98
CA PHE A 69 -6.81 15.26 14.02
C PHE A 69 -8.24 14.74 13.76
N ALA A 70 -9.28 15.47 14.15
CA ALA A 70 -10.65 15.04 13.95
C ALA A 70 -11.02 14.99 12.46
N SER A 71 -10.59 15.99 11.68
CA SER A 71 -10.78 15.99 10.22
C SER A 71 -9.86 15.00 9.52
N LEU A 72 -8.62 14.85 9.99
CA LEU A 72 -7.69 13.83 9.48
C LEU A 72 -8.25 12.42 9.65
N LYS A 73 -8.84 12.10 10.81
CA LYS A 73 -9.49 10.81 11.08
C LYS A 73 -10.59 10.51 10.05
N LYS A 74 -11.43 11.50 9.71
CA LYS A 74 -12.46 11.36 8.67
C LYS A 74 -11.88 11.09 7.29
N ASP A 75 -10.73 11.67 6.96
CA ASP A 75 -10.05 11.38 5.69
C ASP A 75 -9.60 9.92 5.61
N TYR A 76 -9.05 9.40 6.71
CA TYR A 76 -8.65 7.99 6.81
C TYR A 76 -9.83 7.02 6.87
N GLU A 77 -10.96 7.42 7.47
CA GLU A 77 -12.22 6.67 7.40
C GLU A 77 -12.72 6.57 5.95
N LEU A 78 -12.69 7.69 5.19
CA LEU A 78 -13.03 7.68 3.77
C LEU A 78 -12.07 6.78 2.98
N LEU A 79 -10.76 6.91 3.20
CA LEU A 79 -9.74 6.07 2.56
C LEU A 79 -10.03 4.58 2.79
N TYR A 80 -10.28 4.19 4.03
CA TYR A 80 -10.62 2.80 4.35
C TYR A 80 -11.90 2.36 3.67
N GLN A 81 -12.96 3.19 3.66
CA GLN A 81 -14.21 2.88 2.96
C GLN A 81 -13.98 2.64 1.47
N ILE A 82 -13.14 3.45 0.80
CA ILE A 82 -12.79 3.28 -0.61
C ILE A 82 -12.07 1.95 -0.82
N ILE A 83 -11.00 1.67 -0.07
CA ILE A 83 -10.20 0.44 -0.21
C ILE A 83 -11.09 -0.79 0.06
N ALA A 84 -11.86 -0.75 1.15
CA ALA A 84 -12.73 -1.85 1.56
C ALA A 84 -13.98 -1.99 0.68
N SER A 85 -14.26 -1.08 -0.26
CA SER A 85 -15.44 -1.16 -1.13
C SER A 85 -15.35 -2.20 -2.24
N ALA A 86 -14.16 -2.80 -2.45
CA ALA A 86 -13.96 -3.86 -3.44
C ALA A 86 -15.02 -4.97 -3.32
N LYS A 87 -15.56 -5.40 -4.45
CA LYS A 87 -16.55 -6.48 -4.51
C LYS A 87 -15.92 -7.87 -4.33
N GLY A 88 -16.75 -8.84 -3.94
CA GLY A 88 -16.33 -10.24 -3.88
C GLY A 88 -15.24 -10.52 -2.85
N LYS A 89 -15.14 -9.70 -1.79
CA LYS A 89 -14.19 -9.93 -0.69
C LYS A 89 -14.39 -11.33 -0.11
N LYS A 90 -13.27 -12.03 0.07
CA LYS A 90 -13.18 -13.36 0.70
C LYS A 90 -12.10 -13.34 1.77
N SER A 91 -12.02 -14.41 2.56
CA SER A 91 -10.88 -14.60 3.45
C SER A 91 -9.60 -14.76 2.63
N PHE A 92 -8.57 -14.03 3.02
CA PHE A 92 -7.24 -14.09 2.45
C PHE A 92 -6.68 -15.50 2.63
N VAL A 93 -6.04 -15.99 1.56
CA VAL A 93 -5.30 -17.24 1.54
C VAL A 93 -3.95 -16.91 0.92
N GLU A 94 -2.88 -17.22 1.65
CA GLU A 94 -1.52 -17.06 1.15
C GLU A 94 -1.30 -17.95 -0.07
N THR A 95 -0.61 -17.42 -1.08
CA THR A 95 -0.29 -18.13 -2.33
C THR A 95 1.17 -17.90 -2.68
N ASP A 96 1.78 -18.78 -3.48
CA ASP A 96 3.17 -18.62 -3.91
C ASP A 96 3.40 -17.29 -4.64
N ALA A 97 2.44 -16.83 -5.46
CA ALA A 97 2.51 -15.55 -6.15
C ALA A 97 2.49 -14.35 -5.19
N PHE A 98 1.67 -14.43 -4.13
CA PHE A 98 1.69 -13.44 -3.05
C PHE A 98 3.06 -13.45 -2.36
N CYS A 99 3.59 -14.63 -2.02
CA CYS A 99 4.85 -14.74 -1.31
C CYS A 99 6.07 -14.27 -2.12
N GLU A 100 6.01 -14.40 -3.44
CA GLU A 100 7.05 -13.90 -4.32
C GLU A 100 7.24 -12.38 -4.21
N VAL A 101 6.14 -11.65 -3.96
CA VAL A 101 6.11 -10.18 -3.87
C VAL A 101 6.25 -9.70 -2.43
N PHE A 102 5.54 -10.33 -1.49
CA PHE A 102 5.40 -9.83 -0.11
C PHE A 102 6.16 -10.67 0.94
N GLY A 103 6.91 -11.70 0.51
CA GLY A 103 7.61 -12.61 1.40
C GLY A 103 6.67 -13.59 2.12
N HIS A 104 7.09 -14.09 3.28
CA HIS A 104 6.27 -14.98 4.13
C HIS A 104 5.88 -14.28 5.45
N PRO A 105 5.01 -13.27 5.41
CA PRO A 105 4.61 -12.51 6.58
C PRO A 105 3.77 -13.36 7.54
N ALA A 106 3.99 -13.21 8.85
CA ALA A 106 3.19 -13.86 9.88
C ALA A 106 1.83 -13.14 10.06
N LEU A 107 0.94 -13.29 9.07
CA LEU A 107 -0.38 -12.66 9.04
C LEU A 107 -1.38 -13.35 9.98
N LYS A 108 -2.36 -12.58 10.46
CA LYS A 108 -3.50 -13.12 11.20
C LYS A 108 -4.44 -13.89 10.26
N GLU A 109 -5.12 -14.89 10.79
CA GLU A 109 -6.16 -15.61 10.07
C GLU A 109 -7.40 -14.73 9.85
N GLY A 110 -8.16 -15.01 8.79
CA GLY A 110 -9.45 -14.39 8.53
C GLY A 110 -9.42 -12.97 7.96
N LEU A 111 -8.25 -12.45 7.57
CA LEU A 111 -8.14 -11.14 6.90
C LEU A 111 -9.00 -11.10 5.63
N ALA A 112 -9.70 -10.00 5.39
CA ALA A 112 -10.45 -9.81 4.16
C ALA A 112 -9.52 -9.41 3.00
N ALA A 113 -9.75 -9.97 1.81
CA ALA A 113 -9.04 -9.63 0.58
C ALA A 113 -9.97 -9.76 -0.63
N ALA A 114 -9.70 -9.01 -1.69
CA ALA A 114 -10.32 -9.21 -3.01
C ALA A 114 -9.47 -10.19 -3.84
N GLU A 115 -10.03 -10.78 -4.89
CA GLU A 115 -9.26 -11.72 -5.75
C GLU A 115 -8.20 -11.02 -6.60
N ILE A 116 -8.48 -9.76 -6.95
CA ILE A 116 -7.58 -8.85 -7.65
C ILE A 116 -7.35 -7.67 -6.73
N SER A 117 -6.11 -7.24 -6.58
CA SER A 117 -5.74 -6.23 -5.59
C SER A 117 -4.92 -5.12 -6.23
N ASN A 118 -5.46 -3.89 -6.23
CA ASN A 118 -4.64 -2.69 -6.44
C ASN A 118 -4.04 -2.29 -5.09
N ILE A 119 -2.72 -2.38 -4.95
CA ILE A 119 -2.05 -2.01 -3.70
C ILE A 119 -1.69 -0.52 -3.65
N ASP A 120 -1.84 0.20 -4.76
CA ASP A 120 -1.51 1.62 -4.86
C ASP A 120 -2.75 2.53 -4.67
N MET A 121 -3.67 2.07 -3.81
CA MET A 121 -4.85 2.81 -3.37
C MET A 121 -4.49 3.87 -2.31
N ILE A 122 -3.48 4.69 -2.61
CA ILE A 122 -2.91 5.69 -1.72
C ILE A 122 -3.58 7.06 -1.92
N PRO A 123 -3.56 7.97 -0.92
CA PRO A 123 -4.24 9.27 -1.01
C PRO A 123 -3.86 10.13 -2.22
N GLY A 124 -2.63 10.01 -2.73
CA GLY A 124 -2.17 10.74 -3.92
C GLY A 124 -2.90 10.33 -5.20
N ASN A 125 -3.39 9.08 -5.25
CA ASN A 125 -4.05 8.49 -6.41
C ASN A 125 -5.59 8.55 -6.33
N LEU A 126 -6.13 9.21 -5.31
CA LEU A 126 -7.58 9.35 -5.09
C LEU A 126 -7.99 10.81 -5.28
N LEU A 127 -8.71 11.10 -6.37
CA LEU A 127 -9.22 12.44 -6.67
C LEU A 127 -10.68 12.55 -6.24
N LEU A 128 -11.01 13.62 -5.53
CA LEU A 128 -12.31 13.87 -4.93
C LEU A 128 -13.06 14.94 -5.73
N ASP A 129 -14.17 14.57 -6.34
CA ASP A 129 -15.05 15.43 -7.13
C ASP A 129 -16.48 15.38 -6.55
N GLY A 130 -16.73 16.24 -5.57
CA GLY A 130 -17.98 16.21 -4.80
C GLY A 130 -18.15 14.88 -4.06
N GLU A 131 -19.15 14.10 -4.44
CA GLU A 131 -19.41 12.76 -3.89
C GLU A 131 -18.69 11.64 -4.64
N LYS A 132 -18.06 11.93 -5.79
CA LYS A 132 -17.34 10.95 -6.59
C LYS A 132 -15.89 10.86 -6.17
N VAL A 133 -15.36 9.65 -6.21
CA VAL A 133 -13.94 9.37 -6.01
C VAL A 133 -13.38 8.72 -7.26
N TRP A 134 -12.31 9.29 -7.82
CA TRP A 134 -11.58 8.72 -8.94
C TRP A 134 -10.27 8.09 -8.47
N VAL A 135 -10.03 6.84 -8.83
CA VAL A 135 -8.76 6.13 -8.65
C VAL A 135 -7.95 6.29 -9.93
N ALA A 136 -6.87 7.07 -9.88
CA ALA A 136 -6.10 7.43 -11.06
C ALA A 136 -5.05 6.39 -11.45
N ASP A 137 -4.41 5.76 -10.47
CA ASP A 137 -3.29 4.85 -10.70
C ASP A 137 -3.68 3.39 -10.49
N TYR A 138 -3.24 2.54 -11.42
CA TYR A 138 -3.49 1.11 -11.47
C TYR A 138 -2.32 0.36 -12.12
N GLU A 139 -1.10 0.86 -11.89
CA GLU A 139 0.14 0.18 -12.27
C GLU A 139 0.35 -1.08 -11.42
N TRP A 140 0.14 -0.99 -10.10
CA TRP A 140 0.39 -2.08 -9.15
C TRP A 140 -0.86 -2.89 -8.81
N VAL A 141 -1.39 -3.57 -9.83
CA VAL A 141 -2.53 -4.48 -9.71
C VAL A 141 -2.07 -5.93 -9.82
N PHE A 142 -2.37 -6.69 -8.77
CA PHE A 142 -2.02 -8.10 -8.70
C PHE A 142 -3.23 -8.99 -8.97
N PRO A 143 -3.10 -10.06 -9.78
CA PRO A 143 -4.16 -11.03 -10.03
C PRO A 143 -4.29 -12.05 -8.88
N PHE A 144 -3.93 -11.65 -7.67
CA PHE A 144 -4.03 -12.46 -6.46
C PHE A 144 -4.46 -11.59 -5.28
N ALA A 145 -4.89 -12.28 -4.22
CA ALA A 145 -5.40 -11.64 -3.03
C ALA A 145 -4.28 -10.98 -2.21
N VAL A 146 -4.52 -9.75 -1.78
CA VAL A 146 -3.70 -9.02 -0.80
C VAL A 146 -4.63 -8.54 0.32
N PRO A 147 -4.26 -8.67 1.61
CA PRO A 147 -5.11 -8.22 2.71
C PRO A 147 -5.51 -6.74 2.57
N ILE A 148 -6.80 -6.43 2.69
CA ILE A 148 -7.31 -5.05 2.71
C ILE A 148 -6.64 -4.23 3.82
N ALA A 149 -6.38 -4.87 4.96
CA ALA A 149 -5.63 -4.29 6.07
C ALA A 149 -4.22 -3.84 5.65
N PHE A 150 -3.50 -4.64 4.85
CA PHE A 150 -2.18 -4.24 4.35
C PHE A 150 -2.28 -3.04 3.40
N ILE A 151 -3.23 -3.04 2.46
CA ILE A 151 -3.42 -1.93 1.50
C ILE A 151 -3.71 -0.62 2.25
N TYR A 152 -4.55 -0.69 3.29
CA TYR A 152 -4.80 0.46 4.16
C TYR A 152 -3.54 0.87 4.95
N ALA A 153 -2.83 -0.07 5.59
CA ALA A 153 -1.60 0.22 6.34
C ALA A 153 -0.53 0.91 5.47
N ARG A 154 -0.29 0.39 4.27
CA ARG A 154 0.61 0.98 3.28
C ARG A 154 0.21 2.43 2.96
N SER A 155 -1.07 2.66 2.76
CA SER A 155 -1.59 3.99 2.47
C SER A 155 -1.40 4.97 3.64
N VAL A 156 -1.32 4.49 4.88
CA VAL A 156 -0.96 5.30 6.06
C VAL A 156 0.57 5.51 6.14
N PHE A 157 1.39 4.47 5.89
CA PHE A 157 2.85 4.54 5.96
C PHE A 157 3.44 5.63 5.07
N LEU A 158 2.85 5.80 3.89
CA LEU A 158 3.34 6.69 2.85
C LEU A 158 2.94 8.17 3.08
N GLN A 159 2.31 8.50 4.20
CA GLN A 159 1.79 9.84 4.48
C GLN A 159 2.56 10.56 5.58
N GLU A 160 3.16 11.70 5.23
CA GLU A 160 3.89 12.57 6.17
C GLU A 160 2.98 13.04 7.32
N ALA A 161 1.72 13.35 7.02
CA ALA A 161 0.76 13.78 8.04
C ALA A 161 0.55 12.71 9.12
N ALA A 162 0.55 11.42 8.76
CA ALA A 162 0.40 10.33 9.73
C ALA A 162 1.68 10.09 10.55
N SER A 163 2.85 10.20 9.93
CA SER A 163 4.13 9.99 10.63
C SER A 163 4.42 11.07 11.68
N ALA A 164 3.85 12.26 11.51
CA ALA A 164 3.96 13.39 12.43
C ALA A 164 3.03 13.33 13.65
N LEU A 165 2.06 12.40 13.68
CA LEU A 165 1.08 12.26 14.77
C LEU A 165 1.70 11.72 16.07
N THR A 166 0.96 11.89 17.17
CA THR A 166 1.26 11.18 18.42
C THR A 166 1.02 9.69 18.27
N LYS A 167 1.53 8.91 19.22
CA LYS A 167 1.38 7.45 19.20
C LYS A 167 -0.09 7.04 19.29
N GLU A 168 -0.83 7.71 20.16
CA GLU A 168 -2.25 7.46 20.42
C GLU A 168 -3.09 7.78 19.18
N GLU A 169 -2.78 8.88 18.49
CA GLU A 169 -3.43 9.24 17.23
C GLU A 169 -3.09 8.26 16.10
N GLN A 170 -1.85 7.77 16.01
CA GLN A 170 -1.48 6.72 15.06
C GLN A 170 -2.22 5.41 15.34
N GLU A 171 -2.33 5.02 16.62
CA GLU A 171 -3.12 3.87 17.06
C GLU A 171 -4.58 3.99 16.61
N GLU A 172 -5.19 5.17 16.77
CA GLU A 172 -6.53 5.45 16.29
C GLU A 172 -6.65 5.36 14.76
N LEU A 173 -5.67 5.85 14.00
CA LEU A 173 -5.68 5.75 12.55
C LEU A 173 -5.60 4.29 12.07
N TYR A 174 -4.72 3.47 12.65
CA TYR A 174 -4.62 2.06 12.29
C TYR A 174 -5.86 1.26 12.71
N ALA A 175 -6.50 1.64 13.83
CA ALA A 175 -7.72 1.00 14.28
C ALA A 175 -8.90 1.14 13.30
N ILE A 176 -8.94 2.21 12.48
CA ILE A 176 -9.93 2.36 11.39
C ILE A 176 -9.87 1.16 10.44
N GLY A 177 -8.66 0.68 10.12
CA GLY A 177 -8.44 -0.49 9.28
C GLY A 177 -8.60 -1.83 9.98
N GLY A 178 -8.96 -1.84 11.26
CA GLY A 178 -8.97 -3.03 12.11
C GLY A 178 -7.56 -3.53 12.47
N ILE A 179 -6.56 -2.65 12.43
CA ILE A 179 -5.14 -3.02 12.58
C ILE A 179 -4.65 -2.68 13.97
N SER A 180 -4.09 -3.68 14.66
CA SER A 180 -3.40 -3.47 15.93
C SER A 180 -1.93 -3.08 15.70
N MET A 181 -1.32 -2.37 16.67
CA MET A 181 0.09 -1.99 16.59
C MET A 181 1.05 -3.18 16.51
N GLU A 182 0.63 -4.37 16.96
CA GLU A 182 1.42 -5.61 16.85
C GLU A 182 1.53 -6.11 15.40
N GLU A 183 0.59 -5.74 14.53
CA GLU A 183 0.59 -6.14 13.11
C GLU A 183 1.42 -5.20 12.24
N ILE A 184 1.67 -3.96 12.70
CA ILE A 184 2.38 -2.95 11.93
C ILE A 184 3.77 -3.42 11.47
N PRO A 185 4.61 -4.06 12.30
CA PRO A 185 5.89 -4.59 11.84
C PRO A 185 5.76 -5.65 10.73
N VAL A 186 4.67 -6.43 10.72
CA VAL A 186 4.41 -7.45 9.69
C VAL A 186 4.08 -6.77 8.36
N TYR A 187 3.19 -5.77 8.38
CA TYR A 187 2.85 -4.99 7.18
C TYR A 187 4.02 -4.14 6.67
N TYR A 188 4.87 -3.66 7.57
CA TYR A 188 6.09 -2.95 7.19
C TYR A 188 7.07 -3.87 6.44
N HIS A 189 7.23 -5.10 6.91
CA HIS A 189 8.05 -6.09 6.23
C HIS A 189 7.51 -6.42 4.83
N MET A 190 6.18 -6.55 4.68
CA MET A 190 5.56 -6.72 3.37
C MET A 190 5.86 -5.55 2.43
N GLU A 191 5.86 -4.31 2.93
CA GLU A 191 6.23 -3.13 2.14
C GLU A 191 7.70 -3.15 1.74
N GLU A 192 8.62 -3.55 2.63
CA GLU A 192 10.04 -3.74 2.29
C GLU A 192 10.20 -4.76 1.15
N CYS A 193 9.54 -5.93 1.24
CA CYS A 193 9.56 -6.94 0.19
C CYS A 193 8.98 -6.43 -1.14
N PHE A 194 7.88 -5.67 -1.09
CA PHE A 194 7.31 -5.07 -2.28
C PHE A 194 8.27 -4.06 -2.93
N GLN A 195 8.94 -3.21 -2.15
CA GLN A 195 9.90 -2.25 -2.70
C GLN A 195 11.11 -2.94 -3.33
N GLU A 196 11.59 -4.04 -2.74
CA GLU A 196 12.63 -4.88 -3.34
C GLU A 196 12.15 -5.54 -4.64
N PHE A 197 10.91 -6.01 -4.68
CA PHE A 197 10.28 -6.56 -5.87
C PHE A 197 10.17 -5.48 -6.98
N ALA A 198 9.63 -4.30 -6.66
CA ALA A 198 9.44 -3.19 -7.58
C ALA A 198 10.77 -2.62 -8.09
N ALA A 199 11.83 -2.66 -7.28
CA ALA A 199 13.18 -2.26 -7.67
C ALA A 199 13.87 -3.25 -8.62
N GLY A 200 13.30 -4.46 -8.81
CA GLY A 200 13.92 -5.56 -9.53
C GLY A 200 14.88 -6.33 -8.61
N LYS A 201 14.52 -7.57 -8.25
CA LYS A 201 15.33 -8.43 -7.37
C LYS A 201 16.79 -8.48 -7.84
N GLY A 202 17.70 -7.85 -7.08
CA GLY A 202 19.14 -7.88 -7.35
C GLY A 202 19.70 -6.76 -8.24
N GLU A 203 18.89 -5.79 -8.67
CA GLU A 203 19.39 -4.55 -9.27
C GLU A 203 19.28 -3.39 -8.26
N PRO A 204 20.40 -2.89 -7.70
CA PRO A 204 20.37 -1.86 -6.64
C PRO A 204 19.81 -0.48 -7.07
N ASN A 205 19.18 -0.33 -8.25
CA ASN A 205 19.22 0.95 -8.97
C ASN A 205 17.97 1.40 -9.76
N ALA A 206 16.80 0.77 -9.67
CA ALA A 206 15.65 1.26 -10.46
C ALA A 206 14.92 2.45 -9.79
N LEU A 207 14.50 2.34 -8.53
CA LEU A 207 13.62 3.33 -7.89
C LEU A 207 14.34 4.33 -6.97
N ALA A 208 15.21 3.89 -6.06
CA ALA A 208 15.92 4.80 -5.13
C ALA A 208 16.82 5.83 -5.85
N THR A 209 17.46 5.42 -6.94
CA THR A 209 18.28 6.28 -7.80
C THR A 209 17.44 7.22 -8.67
N PHE A 210 16.20 6.83 -8.99
CA PHE A 210 15.24 7.65 -9.74
C PHE A 210 14.56 8.69 -8.83
N TYR A 211 14.11 8.28 -7.65
CA TYR A 211 13.63 9.15 -6.59
C TYR A 211 14.70 10.17 -6.17
N GLY A 212 15.96 9.79 -6.01
CA GLY A 212 17.06 10.74 -5.76
C GLY A 212 17.27 11.82 -6.84
N LYS A 213 16.76 11.61 -8.06
CA LYS A 213 16.82 12.58 -9.18
C LYS A 213 15.54 13.43 -9.31
N LEU A 214 14.45 13.02 -8.67
CA LEU A 214 13.26 13.85 -8.54
C LEU A 214 13.53 14.88 -7.44
N HIS A 215 13.38 16.17 -7.75
CA HIS A 215 13.49 17.26 -6.77
C HIS A 215 12.31 17.28 -5.77
N ARG A 216 11.97 16.13 -5.20
CA ARG A 216 11.05 15.94 -4.09
C ARG A 216 11.83 15.32 -2.95
N HIS A 217 11.53 15.73 -1.71
CA HIS A 217 12.12 15.13 -0.53
C HIS A 217 11.73 13.66 -0.46
N ASN A 218 12.64 12.80 -0.87
CA ASN A 218 12.53 11.37 -0.65
C ASN A 218 13.18 11.05 0.69
N TYR A 219 12.43 10.36 1.53
CA TYR A 219 12.94 9.83 2.78
C TYR A 219 13.13 8.32 2.63
N PRO A 220 14.35 7.83 2.38
CA PRO A 220 14.59 6.41 2.38
C PRO A 220 14.29 5.85 3.76
N LEU A 221 13.50 4.78 3.81
CA LEU A 221 13.14 4.12 5.07
C LEU A 221 14.36 3.52 5.79
N SER A 222 15.48 3.36 5.10
CA SER A 222 16.78 3.03 5.71
C SER A 222 17.36 4.18 6.57
N ILE A 223 16.95 5.43 6.31
CA ILE A 223 17.30 6.62 7.12
C ILE A 223 16.22 6.91 8.18
N TRP A 224 15.06 6.27 8.07
CA TRP A 224 14.09 6.24 9.16
C TRP A 224 14.65 5.27 10.19
N GLU A 225 15.22 5.81 11.27
CA GLU A 225 15.67 5.00 12.40
C GLU A 225 14.50 4.11 12.84
N LYS A 226 14.57 2.81 12.49
CA LYS A 226 13.62 1.78 12.94
C LYS A 226 13.38 1.91 14.45
N GLU A 227 14.41 2.31 15.19
CA GLU A 227 14.33 2.65 16.60
C GLU A 227 13.48 3.88 16.91
N LYS A 228 13.53 5.02 16.20
CA LYS A 228 12.68 6.19 16.53
C LYS A 228 11.18 5.95 16.31
N MET A 229 10.81 5.14 15.31
CA MET A 229 9.42 4.71 15.10
C MET A 229 8.99 3.64 16.11
N MET A 230 9.85 2.66 16.41
CA MET A 230 9.52 1.55 17.31
C MET A 230 9.67 1.88 18.81
N TYR A 231 10.54 2.83 19.21
CA TYR A 231 10.80 3.16 20.63
C TYR A 231 9.67 3.92 21.31
N ARG A 232 8.73 4.52 20.56
CA ARG A 232 7.50 5.03 21.17
C ARG A 232 6.46 3.92 21.37
N LEU A 233 6.55 2.80 20.64
CA LEU A 233 5.50 1.79 20.59
C LEU A 233 5.72 0.57 21.49
N CYS A 234 6.96 0.16 21.79
CA CYS A 234 7.21 -1.00 22.66
C CYS A 234 8.40 -0.82 23.62
N SER A 235 8.16 -1.07 24.91
CA SER A 235 9.20 -1.17 25.93
C SER A 235 10.20 -2.29 25.59
N PRO A 236 11.54 -2.06 25.65
CA PRO A 236 12.59 -3.01 25.24
C PRO A 236 12.65 -4.35 26.00
N LYS A 237 11.75 -4.59 26.95
CA LYS A 237 11.81 -5.77 27.84
C LYS A 237 11.10 -7.01 27.29
N GLN A 238 10.22 -6.88 26.28
CA GLN A 238 9.45 -8.01 25.76
C GLN A 238 10.12 -8.73 24.58
N HIS A 239 10.88 -8.03 23.73
CA HIS A 239 11.58 -8.64 22.58
C HIS A 239 12.62 -9.69 23.01
N ARG A 240 13.42 -9.38 24.04
CA ARG A 240 14.49 -10.25 24.56
C ARG A 240 14.00 -11.57 25.17
N ARG A 241 12.73 -11.67 25.56
CA ARG A 241 12.16 -12.91 26.11
C ARG A 241 11.63 -13.85 25.03
N ARG A 242 11.14 -13.33 23.89
CA ARG A 242 10.62 -14.16 22.79
C ARG A 242 11.74 -14.78 21.95
N GLU A 243 12.80 -14.04 21.63
CA GLU A 243 13.97 -14.57 20.90
C GLU A 243 14.65 -15.74 21.64
N ASN A 244 14.79 -15.64 22.97
CA ASN A 244 15.37 -16.70 23.80
C ASN A 244 14.48 -17.96 23.90
N SER A 245 13.16 -17.82 23.74
CA SER A 245 12.22 -18.95 23.76
C SER A 245 12.21 -19.71 22.43
N ILE A 246 12.33 -18.98 21.32
CA ILE A 246 12.36 -19.53 19.95
C ILE A 246 13.70 -20.26 19.70
N MET A 247 14.82 -19.69 20.15
CA MET A 247 16.12 -20.37 20.05
C MET A 247 16.21 -21.66 20.87
N ARG A 248 15.57 -21.71 22.05
CA ARG A 248 15.58 -22.92 22.91
C ARG A 248 14.74 -24.06 22.33
N THR A 249 13.65 -23.74 21.63
CA THR A 249 12.78 -24.74 20.97
C THR A 249 13.41 -25.26 19.68
N ALA A 250 14.10 -24.40 18.92
CA ALA A 250 14.86 -24.81 17.72
C ALA A 250 16.04 -25.74 18.05
N SER A 251 16.81 -25.45 19.11
CA SER A 251 17.92 -26.33 19.52
C SER A 251 17.46 -27.69 20.05
N ALA A 252 16.30 -27.76 20.71
CA ALA A 252 15.75 -29.04 21.20
C ALA A 252 15.27 -29.97 20.07
N TRP A 253 14.88 -29.41 18.93
CA TRP A 253 14.48 -30.17 17.74
C TRP A 253 15.68 -30.71 16.94
N MET A 254 16.78 -29.95 16.87
CA MET A 254 17.98 -30.37 16.13
C MET A 254 18.81 -31.46 16.82
N SER A 255 18.66 -31.68 18.14
CA SER A 255 19.38 -32.74 18.86
C SER A 255 18.68 -34.11 18.91
N ARG A 256 17.58 -34.30 18.16
CA ARG A 256 16.84 -35.58 18.10
C ARG A 256 16.74 -36.20 16.70
N ARG A 257 17.64 -35.85 15.78
CA ARG A 257 17.86 -36.59 14.53
C ARG A 257 19.29 -37.07 14.43
#